data_AF-A0AA43QCX5-F1
#
_entry.id   AF-A0AA43QCX5-F1
#
_cell.length_a   1.000
_cell.length_b   1.000
_cell.length_c   1.000
_cell.angle_alpha   90.00
_cell.angle_beta   90.00
_cell.angle_gamma   90.00
#
_symmetry.space_group_name_H-M   'P 1'
#
loop_
_entity.id
_entity.type
_entity.pdbx_description
1 polymer ?
#
loop_
_entity_poly.entity_id
_entity_poly.type
_entity_poly.pdbx_seq_one_letter_code
_entity_poly.pdbx_strand_id
1 'polypeptide(L)'
;MKKILNSFFILLVTLGSAQAETVYVTDNLNLSLRSEENNTSKVVKLLPTGTPLTIIDENKSTGFAHVRLNDGTEGYMPIRNTMKEPPSRSQLDVANKNLAAIQSENATLKAELATIKESITPGTSLEQSLATERDQLSRELSELKKTAASTVELKNQRDELQERVVNVERELQQFKLENQALQDTANQDWFLYGGILALIGVILGFILPKLSWRRSRSSWDSY
;
A
#
# COMPACT_ATOMS: atom_id res chain seq x y z
N MET A 1 -17.77 -60.31 70.55
CA MET A 1 -18.19 -59.79 69.22
C MET A 1 -17.09 -59.02 68.48
N LYS A 2 -16.28 -58.18 69.16
CA LYS A 2 -15.19 -57.40 68.51
C LYS A 2 -14.10 -58.24 67.79
N LYS A 3 -13.79 -59.46 68.27
CA LYS A 3 -12.78 -60.34 67.64
C LYS A 3 -13.24 -60.97 66.32
N ILE A 4 -14.55 -61.19 66.15
CA ILE A 4 -15.13 -61.73 64.92
C ILE A 4 -15.17 -60.63 63.84
N LEU A 5 -15.42 -59.38 64.24
CA LEU A 5 -15.38 -58.23 63.35
C LEU A 5 -13.97 -57.96 62.80
N ASN A 6 -12.93 -58.08 63.65
CA ASN A 6 -11.54 -57.94 63.21
C ASN A 6 -11.08 -59.09 62.30
N SER A 7 -11.60 -60.32 62.50
CA SER A 7 -11.30 -61.45 61.61
C SER A 7 -11.96 -61.30 60.24
N PHE A 8 -13.14 -60.68 60.18
CA PHE A 8 -13.83 -60.39 58.91
C PHE A 8 -13.13 -59.28 58.13
N PHE A 9 -12.57 -58.28 58.81
CA PHE A 9 -11.83 -57.19 58.18
C PHE A 9 -10.48 -57.65 57.59
N ILE A 10 -9.82 -58.63 58.20
CA ILE A 10 -8.57 -59.20 57.68
C ILE A 10 -8.82 -60.11 56.46
N LEU A 11 -9.96 -60.81 56.41
CA LEU A 11 -10.32 -61.66 55.26
C LEU A 11 -10.69 -60.87 54.01
N LEU A 12 -11.15 -59.62 54.17
CA LEU A 12 -11.54 -58.76 53.06
C LEU A 12 -10.35 -58.10 52.34
N VAL A 13 -9.18 -58.01 53.01
CA VAL A 13 -7.96 -57.41 52.46
C VAL A 13 -7.15 -58.40 51.60
N THR A 14 -7.44 -59.70 51.68
CA THR A 14 -6.72 -60.75 50.93
C THR A 14 -7.37 -61.15 49.60
N LEU A 15 -8.42 -60.46 49.13
CA LEU A 15 -8.88 -60.63 47.74
C LEU A 15 -7.89 -59.92 46.82
N GLY A 16 -6.85 -60.65 46.45
CA GLY A 16 -5.76 -60.21 45.58
C GLY A 16 -6.29 -59.58 44.30
N SER A 17 -5.69 -58.45 43.94
CA SER A 17 -5.92 -57.75 42.69
C SER A 17 -5.59 -58.69 41.53
N ALA A 18 -6.62 -59.28 40.91
CA ALA A 18 -6.49 -59.94 39.63
C ALA A 18 -6.20 -58.86 38.57
N GLN A 19 -4.92 -58.60 38.34
CA GLN A 19 -4.45 -57.79 37.21
C GLN A 19 -4.70 -58.62 35.95
N ALA A 20 -5.84 -58.41 35.31
CA ALA A 20 -6.12 -58.99 34.01
C ALA A 20 -5.23 -58.27 32.97
N GLU A 21 -4.13 -58.91 32.61
CA GLU A 21 -3.26 -58.41 31.55
C GLU A 21 -3.96 -58.61 30.21
N THR A 22 -4.22 -57.50 29.53
CA THR A 22 -4.85 -57.54 28.21
C THR A 22 -3.78 -57.94 27.20
N VAL A 23 -3.77 -59.22 26.84
CA VAL A 23 -2.89 -59.78 25.82
C VAL A 23 -3.60 -59.74 24.47
N TYR A 24 -2.89 -59.32 23.42
CA TYR A 24 -3.41 -59.23 22.06
C TYR A 24 -2.86 -60.38 21.21
N VAL A 25 -3.73 -60.97 20.38
CA VAL A 25 -3.29 -61.94 19.35
C VAL A 25 -2.47 -61.17 18.31
N THR A 26 -1.29 -61.69 17.96
CA THR A 26 -0.42 -61.07 16.96
C THR A 26 -0.99 -61.27 15.56
N ASP A 27 -1.18 -60.18 14.83
CA ASP A 27 -1.62 -60.17 13.43
C ASP A 27 -0.54 -60.64 12.44
N ASN A 28 0.68 -60.94 12.90
CA ASN A 28 1.75 -61.44 12.03
C ASN A 28 1.67 -62.97 11.89
N LEU A 29 0.82 -63.43 10.99
CA LEU A 29 0.73 -64.85 10.66
C LEU A 29 1.78 -65.19 9.59
N ASN A 30 2.65 -66.15 9.91
CA ASN A 30 3.58 -66.71 8.93
C ASN A 30 2.87 -67.85 8.18
N LEU A 31 2.66 -67.65 6.88
CA LEU A 31 2.01 -68.62 6.01
C LEU A 31 3.05 -69.51 5.35
N SER A 32 2.80 -70.83 5.31
CA SER A 32 3.72 -71.77 4.66
C SER A 32 3.41 -71.87 3.17
N LEU A 33 4.44 -71.62 2.35
CA LEU A 33 4.49 -72.02 0.95
C LEU A 33 4.99 -73.46 0.87
N ARG A 34 4.30 -74.31 0.11
CA ARG A 34 4.57 -75.76 0.08
C ARG A 34 4.92 -76.24 -1.32
N SER A 35 5.55 -77.41 -1.40
CA SER A 35 5.97 -77.98 -2.69
C SER A 35 4.83 -78.62 -3.48
N GLU A 36 3.75 -79.03 -2.83
CA GLU A 36 2.62 -79.75 -3.43
C GLU A 36 1.28 -79.31 -2.82
N GLU A 37 0.15 -79.62 -3.49
CA GLU A 37 -1.24 -79.36 -3.09
C GLU A 37 -1.72 -80.21 -1.90
N ASN A 38 -0.94 -80.24 -0.82
CA ASN A 38 -1.22 -81.03 0.38
C ASN A 38 -0.77 -80.30 1.66
N ASN A 39 -1.52 -80.48 2.75
CA ASN A 39 -1.19 -79.94 4.08
C ASN A 39 -0.03 -80.66 4.78
N THR A 40 0.46 -81.79 4.27
CA THR A 40 1.60 -82.53 4.84
C THR A 40 2.88 -82.42 4.02
N SER A 41 2.84 -81.78 2.84
CA SER A 41 4.00 -81.64 1.95
C SER A 41 5.07 -80.71 2.56
N LYS A 42 6.30 -80.80 2.05
CA LYS A 42 7.43 -80.03 2.59
C LYS A 42 7.18 -78.52 2.45
N VAL A 43 7.43 -77.78 3.51
CA VAL A 43 7.41 -76.31 3.49
C VAL A 43 8.65 -75.83 2.73
N VAL A 44 8.42 -75.10 1.64
CA VAL A 44 9.45 -74.47 0.81
C VAL A 44 9.93 -73.19 1.48
N LYS A 45 8.99 -72.36 1.96
CA LYS A 45 9.29 -71.05 2.56
C LYS A 45 8.19 -70.62 3.52
N LEU A 46 8.55 -69.91 4.58
CA LEU A 46 7.59 -69.17 5.42
C LEU A 46 7.47 -67.74 4.88
N LEU A 47 6.24 -67.32 4.63
CA LEU A 47 5.89 -66.03 4.07
C LEU A 47 5.20 -65.18 5.13
N PRO A 48 5.69 -63.97 5.43
CA PRO A 48 4.98 -63.05 6.31
C PRO A 48 3.68 -62.58 5.66
N THR A 49 2.71 -62.21 6.50
CA THR A 49 1.42 -61.66 6.04
C THR A 49 1.65 -60.40 5.17
N GLY A 50 0.97 -60.31 4.04
CA GLY A 50 1.10 -59.19 3.08
C GLY A 50 2.22 -59.33 2.04
N THR A 51 2.90 -60.48 1.98
CA THR A 51 3.84 -60.77 0.89
C THR A 51 3.09 -60.78 -0.45
N PRO A 52 3.52 -60.00 -1.47
CA PRO A 52 2.89 -60.00 -2.79
C PRO A 52 3.19 -61.32 -3.53
N LEU A 53 2.15 -61.90 -4.12
CA LEU A 53 2.21 -63.18 -4.83
C LEU A 53 1.47 -63.06 -6.16
N THR A 54 1.97 -63.77 -7.18
CA THR A 54 1.26 -63.93 -8.45
C THR A 54 0.64 -65.32 -8.49
N ILE A 55 -0.66 -65.41 -8.77
CA ILE A 55 -1.36 -66.69 -8.90
C ILE A 55 -1.15 -67.21 -10.33
N ILE A 56 -0.65 -68.44 -10.46
CA ILE A 56 -0.46 -69.14 -11.74
C ILE A 56 -1.68 -70.02 -12.04
N ASP A 57 -2.14 -70.79 -11.05
CA ASP A 57 -3.29 -71.69 -11.20
C ASP A 57 -4.05 -71.85 -9.87
N GLU A 58 -5.34 -72.17 -9.95
CA GLU A 58 -6.21 -72.36 -8.78
C GLU A 58 -6.99 -73.67 -8.89
N ASN A 59 -6.65 -74.63 -8.05
CA ASN A 59 -7.38 -75.89 -7.97
C ASN A 59 -8.45 -75.83 -6.88
N LYS A 60 -9.69 -75.52 -7.28
CA LYS A 60 -10.85 -75.46 -6.37
C LYS A 60 -11.21 -76.81 -5.74
N SER A 61 -10.84 -77.93 -6.35
CA SER A 61 -11.13 -79.27 -5.85
C SER A 61 -10.24 -79.64 -4.66
N THR A 62 -8.95 -79.26 -4.71
CA THR A 62 -7.99 -79.52 -3.62
C THR A 62 -7.92 -78.36 -2.63
N GLY A 63 -8.38 -77.17 -3.03
CA GLY A 63 -8.39 -75.96 -2.20
C GLY A 63 -7.03 -75.24 -2.16
N PHE A 64 -6.14 -75.53 -3.11
CA PHE A 64 -4.79 -74.96 -3.22
C PHE A 64 -4.66 -74.07 -4.47
N ALA A 65 -3.88 -73.01 -4.33
CA ALA A 65 -3.44 -72.15 -5.41
C ALA A 65 -1.94 -72.38 -5.65
N HIS A 66 -1.54 -72.48 -6.92
CA HIS A 66 -0.16 -72.44 -7.35
C HIS A 66 0.26 -70.97 -7.51
N VAL A 67 1.27 -70.55 -6.75
CA VAL A 67 1.68 -69.14 -6.66
C VAL A 67 3.18 -68.99 -6.91
N ARG A 68 3.55 -67.85 -7.50
CA ARG A 68 4.93 -67.42 -7.75
C ARG A 68 5.25 -66.15 -6.99
N LEU A 69 6.40 -66.16 -6.32
CA LEU A 69 6.98 -64.99 -5.69
C LEU A 69 7.74 -64.12 -6.68
N ASN A 70 7.97 -62.85 -6.32
CA ASN A 70 8.78 -61.93 -7.13
C ASN A 70 10.24 -62.39 -7.29
N ASP A 71 10.74 -63.23 -6.38
CA ASP A 71 12.08 -63.83 -6.46
C ASP A 71 12.15 -65.05 -7.41
N GLY A 72 11.04 -65.41 -8.05
CA GLY A 72 10.92 -66.55 -8.96
C GLY A 72 10.62 -67.88 -8.28
N THR A 73 10.52 -67.93 -6.94
CA THR A 73 10.17 -69.16 -6.21
C THR A 73 8.71 -69.51 -6.42
N GLU A 74 8.44 -70.76 -6.77
CA GLU A 74 7.09 -71.29 -6.96
C GLU A 74 6.69 -72.26 -5.84
N GLY A 75 5.39 -72.35 -5.58
CA GLY A 75 4.84 -73.34 -4.66
C GLY A 75 3.33 -73.21 -4.50
N TYR A 76 2.78 -74.09 -3.68
CA TYR A 76 1.35 -74.21 -3.45
C TYR A 76 0.99 -73.66 -2.06
N MET A 77 -0.13 -72.95 -1.97
CA MET A 77 -0.70 -72.53 -0.69
C MET A 77 -2.23 -72.63 -0.68
N PRO A 78 -2.87 -72.76 0.49
CA PRO A 78 -4.33 -72.80 0.56
C PRO A 78 -4.98 -71.51 0.06
N ILE A 79 -6.00 -71.63 -0.80
CA ILE A 79 -6.72 -70.48 -1.39
C ILE A 79 -7.30 -69.56 -0.30
N ARG A 80 -7.77 -70.13 0.81
CA ARG A 80 -8.31 -69.36 1.96
C ARG A 80 -7.32 -68.38 2.60
N ASN A 81 -6.03 -68.57 2.37
CA ASN A 81 -4.96 -67.71 2.89
C ASN A 81 -4.49 -66.68 1.86
N THR A 82 -5.13 -66.62 0.68
CA THR A 82 -4.86 -65.65 -0.38
C THR A 82 -6.01 -64.65 -0.44
N MET A 83 -5.67 -63.38 -0.66
CA MET A 83 -6.64 -62.31 -0.87
C MET A 83 -6.20 -61.45 -2.05
N LYS A 84 -7.17 -61.00 -2.85
CA LYS A 84 -6.93 -60.13 -4.01
C LYS A 84 -6.62 -58.69 -3.62
N GLU A 85 -7.04 -58.29 -2.42
CA GLU A 85 -6.81 -56.97 -1.86
C GLU A 85 -5.66 -57.00 -0.84
N PRO A 86 -4.86 -55.92 -0.75
CA PRO A 86 -3.80 -55.83 0.24
C PRO A 86 -4.38 -55.90 1.65
N PRO A 87 -3.70 -56.56 2.61
CA PRO A 87 -4.21 -56.72 3.96
C PRO A 87 -4.50 -55.37 4.62
N SER A 88 -5.56 -55.32 5.41
CA SER A 88 -6.07 -54.13 6.10
C SER A 88 -4.98 -53.33 6.83
N ARG A 89 -3.99 -54.00 7.41
CA ARG A 89 -2.86 -53.36 8.09
C ARG A 89 -1.95 -52.53 7.16
N SER A 90 -1.74 -52.98 5.92
CA SER A 90 -1.04 -52.20 4.89
C SER A 90 -1.87 -51.00 4.48
N GLN A 91 -3.19 -51.14 4.40
CA GLN A 91 -4.09 -50.02 4.10
C GLN A 91 -4.11 -49.00 5.26
N LEU A 92 -4.05 -49.46 6.51
CA LEU A 92 -3.98 -48.60 7.69
C LEU A 92 -2.66 -47.81 7.76
N ASP A 93 -1.52 -48.42 7.43
CA ASP A 93 -0.24 -47.70 7.40
C ASP A 93 -0.22 -46.63 6.32
N VAL A 94 -0.71 -46.96 5.11
CA VAL A 94 -0.85 -45.99 4.01
C VAL A 94 -1.85 -44.89 4.38
N ALA A 95 -3.00 -45.24 4.97
CA ALA A 95 -4.01 -44.28 5.41
C ALA A 95 -3.46 -43.35 6.50
N ASN A 96 -2.73 -43.88 7.49
CA ASN A 96 -2.11 -43.08 8.55
C ASN A 96 -1.02 -42.14 8.01
N LYS A 97 -0.20 -42.61 7.07
CA LYS A 97 0.79 -41.76 6.38
C LYS A 97 0.12 -40.64 5.59
N ASN A 98 -0.94 -40.96 4.84
CA ASN A 98 -1.71 -39.96 4.10
C ASN A 98 -2.39 -38.98 5.04
N LEU A 99 -2.93 -39.45 6.17
CA LEU A 99 -3.57 -38.60 7.17
C LEU A 99 -2.56 -37.65 7.82
N ALA A 100 -1.35 -38.13 8.15
CA ALA A 100 -0.27 -37.28 8.64
C ALA A 100 0.18 -36.24 7.60
N ALA A 101 0.31 -36.65 6.33
CA ALA A 101 0.65 -35.74 5.23
C ALA A 101 -0.43 -34.66 5.03
N ILE A 102 -1.71 -35.05 4.99
CA ILE A 102 -2.85 -34.15 4.84
C ILE A 102 -2.98 -33.22 6.05
N GLN A 103 -2.70 -33.69 7.26
CA GLN A 103 -2.67 -32.85 8.46
C GLN A 103 -1.53 -31.82 8.41
N SER A 104 -0.34 -32.23 7.96
CA SER A 104 0.79 -31.33 7.75
C SER A 104 0.46 -30.27 6.70
N GLU A 105 -0.12 -30.68 5.56
CA GLU A 105 -0.54 -29.78 4.49
C GLU A 105 -1.65 -28.82 4.96
N ASN A 106 -2.61 -29.30 5.74
CA ASN A 106 -3.62 -28.43 6.35
C ASN A 106 -2.99 -27.43 7.33
N ALA A 107 -1.95 -27.81 8.08
CA ALA A 107 -1.25 -26.91 8.98
C ALA A 107 -0.47 -25.85 8.19
N THR A 108 0.22 -26.22 7.11
CA THR A 108 0.93 -25.27 6.24
C THR A 108 -0.04 -24.34 5.52
N LEU A 109 -1.12 -24.87 4.94
CA LEU A 109 -2.16 -24.05 4.29
C LEU A 109 -2.85 -23.11 5.27
N LYS A 110 -3.09 -23.54 6.52
CA LYS A 110 -3.62 -22.63 7.56
C LYS A 110 -2.62 -21.56 7.95
N ALA A 111 -1.33 -21.88 8.03
CA ALA A 111 -0.27 -20.90 8.29
C ALA A 111 -0.14 -19.91 7.13
N GLU A 112 -0.19 -20.38 5.88
CA GLU A 112 -0.21 -19.54 4.68
C GLU A 112 -1.48 -18.68 4.62
N LEU A 113 -2.65 -19.21 4.96
CA LEU A 113 -3.86 -18.40 5.06
C LEU A 113 -3.78 -17.39 6.21
N ALA A 114 -3.09 -17.70 7.31
CA ALA A 114 -2.88 -16.75 8.39
C ALA A 114 -1.93 -15.62 7.95
N THR A 115 -0.81 -15.92 7.29
CA THR A 115 0.11 -14.92 6.76
C THR A 115 -0.49 -14.13 5.60
N ILE A 116 -1.30 -14.77 4.75
CA ILE A 116 -2.07 -14.10 3.70
C ILE A 116 -3.17 -13.24 4.33
N LYS A 117 -3.86 -13.66 5.40
CA LYS A 117 -4.82 -12.80 6.10
C LYS A 117 -4.17 -11.68 6.90
N GLU A 118 -2.93 -11.85 7.34
CA GLU A 118 -2.16 -10.81 8.02
C GLU A 118 -1.58 -9.81 7.01
N SER A 119 -1.18 -10.27 5.82
CA SER A 119 -0.79 -9.39 4.71
C SER A 119 -2.00 -8.73 4.03
N ILE A 120 -3.13 -9.44 3.93
CA ILE A 120 -4.47 -8.92 3.64
C ILE A 120 -5.16 -8.61 4.98
N THR A 121 -4.45 -7.97 5.92
CA THR A 121 -5.18 -7.21 6.94
C THR A 121 -5.73 -6.01 6.17
N PRO A 122 -7.03 -5.98 5.85
CA PRO A 122 -7.60 -4.91 5.07
C PRO A 122 -7.61 -3.67 5.97
N GLY A 123 -6.77 -2.68 5.66
CA GLY A 123 -7.10 -1.30 6.03
C GLY A 123 -6.17 -0.52 6.94
N THR A 124 -4.92 -0.95 7.17
CA THR A 124 -3.93 -0.05 7.79
C THR A 124 -2.99 0.53 6.76
N SER A 125 -2.05 -0.23 6.19
CA SER A 125 -1.00 0.39 5.36
C SER A 125 -1.51 0.97 4.04
N LEU A 126 -2.26 0.19 3.24
CA LEU A 126 -2.71 0.63 1.91
C LEU A 126 -3.81 1.69 2.01
N GLU A 127 -4.81 1.49 2.87
CA GLU A 127 -5.88 2.48 3.07
C GLU A 127 -5.38 3.74 3.76
N GLN A 128 -4.43 3.67 4.71
CA GLN A 128 -3.78 4.88 5.24
C GLN A 128 -2.96 5.57 4.16
N SER A 129 -2.21 4.83 3.33
CA SER A 129 -1.45 5.44 2.22
C SER A 129 -2.37 6.15 1.23
N LEU A 130 -3.47 5.51 0.84
CA LEU A 130 -4.48 6.09 -0.06
C LEU A 130 -5.21 7.27 0.59
N ALA A 131 -5.51 7.22 1.90
CA ALA A 131 -6.10 8.33 2.62
C ALA A 131 -5.13 9.52 2.71
N THR A 132 -3.85 9.27 3.02
CA THR A 132 -2.82 10.32 3.04
C THR A 132 -2.60 10.93 1.66
N GLU A 133 -2.58 10.12 0.61
CA GLU A 133 -2.41 10.58 -0.76
C GLU A 133 -3.63 11.37 -1.24
N ARG A 134 -4.84 10.92 -0.91
CA ARG A 134 -6.08 11.65 -1.18
C ARG A 134 -6.14 12.99 -0.44
N ASP A 135 -5.72 13.04 0.82
CA ASP A 135 -5.69 14.28 1.60
C ASP A 135 -4.60 15.23 1.10
N GLN A 136 -3.45 14.71 0.67
CA GLN A 136 -2.38 15.50 0.07
C GLN A 136 -2.79 16.09 -1.28
N LEU A 137 -3.36 15.27 -2.18
CA LEU A 137 -3.88 15.72 -3.48
C LEU A 137 -4.99 16.77 -3.32
N SER A 138 -5.85 16.62 -2.30
CA SER A 138 -6.89 17.60 -1.98
C SER A 138 -6.29 18.96 -1.55
N ARG A 139 -5.24 18.94 -0.72
CA ARG A 139 -4.51 20.15 -0.31
C ARG A 139 -3.79 20.81 -1.49
N GLU A 140 -3.11 20.03 -2.32
CA GLU A 140 -2.42 20.53 -3.51
C GLU A 140 -3.41 21.18 -4.50
N LEU A 141 -4.57 20.57 -4.72
CA LEU A 141 -5.62 21.18 -5.56
C LEU A 141 -6.18 22.47 -4.95
N SER A 142 -6.32 22.54 -3.63
CA SER A 142 -6.77 23.75 -2.93
C SER A 142 -5.74 24.88 -3.05
N GLU A 143 -4.46 24.58 -2.82
CA GLU A 143 -3.34 25.53 -2.97
C GLU A 143 -3.16 25.96 -4.43
N LEU A 144 -3.30 25.05 -5.39
CA LEU A 144 -3.25 25.38 -6.81
C LEU A 144 -4.40 26.31 -7.20
N LYS A 145 -5.64 26.03 -6.74
CA LYS A 145 -6.79 26.92 -6.97
C LYS A 145 -6.58 28.29 -6.34
N LYS A 146 -6.04 28.35 -5.12
CA LYS A 146 -5.73 29.60 -4.43
C LYS A 146 -4.63 30.38 -5.14
N THR A 147 -3.56 29.71 -5.56
CA THR A 147 -2.45 30.30 -6.31
C THR A 147 -2.91 30.80 -7.69
N ALA A 148 -3.75 30.02 -8.37
CA ALA A 148 -4.35 30.43 -9.64
C ALA A 148 -5.28 31.66 -9.45
N ALA A 149 -6.09 31.69 -8.39
CA ALA A 149 -6.90 32.86 -8.05
C ALA A 149 -6.03 34.09 -7.72
N SER A 150 -4.97 33.92 -6.93
CA SER A 150 -4.00 34.98 -6.64
C SER A 150 -3.22 35.43 -7.88
N THR A 151 -3.00 34.57 -8.87
CA THR A 151 -2.36 34.96 -10.14
C THR A 151 -3.27 35.89 -10.96
N VAL A 152 -4.58 35.63 -10.95
CA VAL A 152 -5.56 36.53 -11.59
C VAL A 152 -5.62 37.87 -10.86
N GLU A 153 -5.65 37.84 -9.52
CA GLU A 153 -5.64 39.05 -8.70
C GLU A 153 -4.35 39.87 -8.90
N LEU A 154 -3.19 39.20 -8.90
CA LEU A 154 -1.89 39.84 -9.13
C LEU A 154 -1.78 40.45 -10.53
N LYS A 155 -2.37 39.79 -11.54
CA LYS A 155 -2.45 40.34 -12.90
C LYS A 155 -3.33 41.60 -12.93
N ASN A 156 -4.50 41.57 -12.30
CA ASN A 156 -5.37 42.74 -12.22
C ASN A 156 -4.69 43.91 -11.50
N GLN A 157 -4.00 43.64 -10.38
CA GLN A 157 -3.21 44.65 -9.67
C GLN A 157 -2.10 45.22 -10.55
N ARG A 158 -1.40 44.38 -11.32
CA ARG A 158 -0.37 44.82 -12.26
C ARG A 158 -0.95 45.71 -13.36
N ASP A 159 -2.09 45.33 -13.92
CA ASP A 159 -2.76 46.11 -14.97
C ASP A 159 -3.28 47.46 -14.42
N GLU A 160 -3.86 47.46 -13.21
CA GLU A 160 -4.27 48.70 -12.51
C GLU A 160 -3.08 49.60 -12.19
N LEU A 161 -1.98 49.04 -11.67
CA LEU A 161 -0.75 49.81 -11.39
C LEU A 161 -0.16 50.38 -12.68
N GLN A 162 -0.16 49.62 -13.77
CA GLN A 162 0.32 50.09 -15.05
C GLN A 162 -0.57 51.23 -15.60
N GLU A 163 -1.89 51.12 -15.47
CA GLU A 163 -2.81 52.21 -15.81
C GLU A 163 -2.55 53.46 -14.96
N ARG A 164 -2.36 53.30 -13.65
CA ARG A 164 -2.01 54.41 -12.75
C ARG A 164 -0.71 55.08 -13.14
N VAL A 165 0.34 54.30 -13.46
CA VAL A 165 1.61 54.86 -13.94
C VAL A 165 1.40 55.69 -15.19
N VAL A 166 0.66 55.17 -16.18
CA VAL A 166 0.38 55.89 -17.41
C VAL A 166 -0.47 57.15 -17.14
N ASN A 167 -1.47 57.09 -16.26
CA ASN A 167 -2.28 58.25 -15.90
C ASN A 167 -1.44 59.32 -15.21
N VAL A 168 -0.61 58.95 -14.24
CA VAL A 168 0.30 59.88 -13.54
C VAL A 168 1.32 60.48 -14.52
N GLU A 169 1.85 59.71 -15.47
CA GLU A 169 2.73 60.24 -16.51
C GLU A 169 2.01 61.24 -17.41
N ARG A 170 0.76 60.96 -17.82
CA ARG A 170 -0.07 61.90 -18.59
C ARG A 170 -0.37 63.16 -17.79
N GLU A 171 -0.75 63.04 -16.53
CA GLU A 171 -1.00 64.19 -15.64
C GLU A 171 0.27 65.01 -15.47
N LEU A 172 1.43 64.38 -15.29
CA LEU A 172 2.72 65.07 -15.19
C LEU A 172 3.05 65.80 -16.49
N GLN A 173 2.85 65.16 -17.65
CA GLN A 173 3.02 65.80 -18.95
C GLN A 173 2.07 66.98 -19.12
N GLN A 174 0.80 66.83 -18.74
CA GLN A 174 -0.19 67.89 -18.78
C GLN A 174 0.20 69.06 -17.88
N PHE A 175 0.54 68.81 -16.61
CA PHE A 175 1.00 69.85 -15.69
C PHE A 175 2.27 70.53 -16.19
N LYS A 176 3.18 69.79 -16.80
CA LYS A 176 4.40 70.36 -17.39
C LYS A 176 4.09 71.26 -18.58
N LEU A 177 3.17 70.85 -19.46
CA LEU A 177 2.70 71.66 -20.58
C LEU A 177 1.93 72.89 -20.10
N GLU A 178 1.07 72.76 -19.10
CA GLU A 178 0.34 73.88 -18.51
C GLU A 178 1.29 74.86 -17.82
N ASN A 179 2.28 74.36 -17.08
CA ASN A 179 3.31 75.19 -16.47
C ASN A 179 4.15 75.92 -17.54
N GLN A 180 4.57 75.23 -18.60
CA GLN A 180 5.27 75.84 -19.74
C GLN A 180 4.41 76.90 -20.42
N ALA A 181 3.13 76.63 -20.68
CA ALA A 181 2.20 77.60 -21.29
C ALA A 181 1.97 78.82 -20.40
N LEU A 182 1.84 78.64 -19.09
CA LEU A 182 1.75 79.72 -18.10
C LEU A 182 3.05 80.54 -18.08
N GLN A 183 4.21 79.88 -18.12
CA GLN A 183 5.52 80.55 -18.16
C GLN A 183 5.72 81.33 -19.47
N ASP A 184 5.33 80.75 -20.61
CA ASP A 184 5.40 81.40 -21.92
C ASP A 184 4.48 82.62 -21.99
N THR A 185 3.26 82.52 -21.45
CA THR A 185 2.31 83.64 -21.35
C THR A 185 2.88 84.75 -20.45
N ALA A 186 3.39 84.40 -19.27
CA ALA A 186 3.99 85.37 -18.34
C ALA A 186 5.22 86.08 -18.94
N ASN A 187 6.06 85.35 -19.69
CA ASN A 187 7.20 85.93 -20.40
C ASN A 187 6.75 86.85 -21.55
N GLN A 188 5.69 86.50 -22.28
CA GLN A 188 5.12 87.35 -23.32
C GLN A 188 4.55 88.65 -22.74
N ASP A 189 3.86 88.59 -21.60
CA ASP A 189 3.33 89.78 -20.92
C ASP A 189 4.46 90.71 -20.47
N TRP A 190 5.50 90.17 -19.82
CA TRP A 190 6.66 90.98 -19.43
C TRP A 190 7.39 91.59 -20.62
N PHE A 191 7.48 90.88 -21.76
CA PHE A 191 8.06 91.42 -22.98
C PHE A 191 7.19 92.55 -23.58
N LEU A 192 5.86 92.39 -23.59
CA LEU A 192 4.93 93.41 -24.06
C LEU A 192 5.02 94.68 -23.20
N TYR A 193 4.97 94.54 -21.87
CA TYR A 193 5.14 95.66 -20.94
C TYR A 193 6.51 96.31 -21.08
N GLY A 194 7.57 95.52 -21.21
CA GLY A 194 8.94 96.02 -21.45
C GLY A 194 9.07 96.77 -22.78
N GLY A 195 8.46 96.28 -23.85
CA GLY A 195 8.45 96.91 -25.17
C GLY A 195 7.67 98.24 -25.18
N ILE A 196 6.50 98.27 -24.54
CA ILE A 196 5.71 99.50 -24.37
C ILE A 196 6.51 100.53 -23.55
N LEU A 197 7.12 100.11 -22.42
CA LEU A 197 7.92 100.98 -21.58
C LEU A 197 9.14 101.54 -22.33
N ALA A 198 9.84 100.71 -23.11
CA ALA A 198 10.96 101.14 -23.94
C ALA A 198 10.55 102.17 -25.01
N LEU A 199 9.41 101.96 -25.69
CA LEU A 199 8.87 102.94 -26.64
C LEU A 199 8.55 104.28 -25.97
N ILE A 200 7.89 104.27 -24.81
CA ILE A 200 7.61 105.49 -24.04
C ILE A 200 8.93 106.18 -23.65
N GLY A 201 9.93 105.42 -23.20
CA GLY A 201 11.25 105.93 -22.85
C GLY A 201 11.95 106.63 -24.03
N VAL A 202 11.88 106.07 -25.23
CA VAL A 202 12.42 106.68 -26.46
C VAL A 202 11.65 107.95 -26.83
N ILE A 203 10.32 107.92 -26.78
CA ILE A 203 9.47 109.08 -27.09
C ILE A 203 9.78 110.23 -26.11
N LEU A 204 9.80 109.96 -24.81
CA LEU A 204 10.12 110.96 -23.79
C LEU A 204 11.57 111.44 -23.93
N GLY A 205 12.53 110.54 -24.17
CA GLY A 205 13.93 110.88 -24.40
C GLY A 205 14.14 111.77 -25.63
N PHE A 206 13.26 111.67 -26.64
CA PHE A 206 13.28 112.53 -27.81
C PHE A 206 12.49 113.84 -27.62
N ILE A 207 11.35 113.81 -26.92
CA ILE A 207 10.48 114.99 -26.69
C ILE A 207 11.05 115.92 -25.60
N LEU A 208 11.54 115.38 -24.47
CA LEU A 208 12.05 116.16 -23.34
C LEU A 208 13.17 117.15 -23.73
N PRO A 209 14.18 116.80 -24.55
CA PRO A 209 15.21 117.77 -24.95
C PRO A 209 14.68 118.85 -25.89
N LYS A 210 13.54 118.63 -26.57
CA LYS A 210 12.91 119.63 -27.45
C LYS A 210 11.89 120.53 -26.74
N LEU A 211 11.44 120.14 -25.56
CA LEU A 211 10.60 121.01 -24.74
C LEU A 211 11.51 121.98 -23.98
N SER A 212 11.94 123.03 -24.67
CA SER A 212 12.68 124.13 -24.06
C SER A 212 11.81 124.76 -22.97
N TRP A 213 12.04 124.37 -21.72
CA TRP A 213 11.42 124.98 -20.56
C TRP A 213 12.06 126.37 -20.40
N ARG A 214 11.44 127.36 -21.07
CA ARG A 214 11.81 128.76 -21.00
C ARG A 214 11.53 129.24 -19.57
N ARG A 215 12.54 129.15 -18.69
CA ARG A 215 12.54 129.86 -17.41
C ARG A 215 12.41 131.35 -17.74
N SER A 216 11.26 131.97 -17.45
CA SER A 216 11.24 133.42 -17.34
C SER A 216 12.02 133.77 -16.07
N ARG A 217 13.24 134.27 -16.24
CA ARG A 217 13.94 135.02 -15.21
C ARG A 217 13.17 136.31 -15.01
N SER A 218 12.82 136.54 -13.76
CA SER A 218 12.42 137.85 -13.24
C SER A 218 13.47 138.90 -13.62
N SER A 219 13.00 140.02 -14.16
CA SER A 219 13.77 141.25 -14.28
C SER A 219 12.95 142.34 -13.60
N TRP A 220 13.35 142.66 -12.37
CA TRP A 220 13.08 143.96 -11.76
C TRP A 220 13.92 145.00 -12.53
N ASP A 221 13.35 146.16 -12.89
CA ASP A 221 13.59 147.42 -12.17
C ASP A 221 13.25 148.67 -13.03
N SER A 222 12.80 149.71 -12.33
CA SER A 222 12.77 151.17 -12.58
C SER A 222 12.30 151.77 -13.92
N TYR A 223 11.34 152.73 -13.88
CA TYR A 223 11.53 154.17 -13.60
C TYR A 223 10.19 154.83 -13.26
#